data_AF-A0A3L9MG19-F1
#
_entry.id   AF-A0A3L9MG19-F1
#
_cell.length_a   1.000
_cell.length_b   1.000
_cell.length_c   1.000
_cell.angle_alpha   90.00
_cell.angle_beta   90.00
_cell.angle_gamma   90.00
#
_symmetry.space_group_name_H-M   'P 1'
#
loop_
_entity.id
_entity.type
_entity.pdbx_description
1 polymer ?
#
loop_
_entity_poly.entity_id
_entity_poly.type
_entity_poly.pdbx_seq_one_letter_code
_entity_poly.pdbx_strand_id
1 'polypeptide(L)'
;MSKNSKQTSSKVGSLASKVLRNPSSSAIQKELAGSALAQTHSNKQTGNEMESKASKVLQSEKYSDTTKSLAASVLAQANKER
;
A
#
# COMPACT_ATOMS: atom_id res chain seq x y z
N MET A 1 3.86 -17.48 14.86
CA MET A 1 3.37 -16.40 13.99
C MET A 1 4.40 -15.28 13.98
N SER A 2 5.26 -15.24 12.95
CA SER A 2 6.29 -14.21 12.82
C SER A 2 5.63 -12.90 12.37
N LYS A 3 5.63 -11.87 13.22
CA LYS A 3 5.18 -10.53 12.82
C LYS A 3 6.12 -10.00 11.74
N ASN A 4 5.57 -9.56 10.62
CA ASN A 4 6.34 -8.81 9.63
C ASN A 4 6.78 -7.47 10.25
N SER A 5 8.07 -7.32 10.55
CA SER A 5 8.64 -6.09 11.11
C SER A 5 8.99 -5.05 10.03
N LYS A 6 8.71 -5.34 8.75
CA LYS A 6 8.96 -4.39 7.66
C LYS A 6 7.95 -3.25 7.76
N GLN A 7 8.44 -2.10 8.21
CA GLN A 7 7.68 -0.86 8.18
C GLN A 7 7.84 -0.17 6.84
N THR A 8 6.78 0.51 6.45
CA THR A 8 6.73 1.27 5.21
C THR A 8 7.75 2.39 5.37
N SER A 9 8.72 2.48 4.45
CA SER A 9 9.77 3.50 4.59
C SER A 9 9.15 4.91 4.64
N SER A 10 9.82 5.85 5.33
CA SER A 10 9.38 7.25 5.41
C SER A 10 9.13 7.89 4.04
N LYS A 11 9.85 7.46 3.00
CA LYS A 11 9.62 7.84 1.60
C LYS A 11 8.26 7.36 1.09
N VAL A 12 7.92 6.09 1.31
CA VAL A 12 6.64 5.53 0.87
C VAL A 12 5.48 6.10 1.69
N GLY A 13 5.66 6.33 3.00
CA GLY A 13 4.67 7.03 3.84
C GLY A 13 4.42 8.48 3.39
N SER A 14 5.48 9.18 2.96
CA SER A 14 5.37 10.53 2.39
C SER A 14 4.67 10.52 1.02
N LEU A 15 4.96 9.54 0.16
CA LEU A 15 4.27 9.35 -1.11
C LEU A 15 2.78 9.04 -0.90
N ALA A 16 2.46 8.14 0.03
CA ALA A 16 1.09 7.83 0.42
C ALA A 16 0.34 9.07 0.92
N SER A 17 0.99 9.89 1.76
CA SER A 17 0.42 11.15 2.25
C SER A 17 0.14 12.13 1.11
N LYS A 18 1.06 12.24 0.13
CA LYS A 18 0.85 13.07 -1.07
C LYS A 18 -0.32 12.57 -1.91
N VAL A 19 -0.44 11.26 -2.10
CA VAL A 19 -1.54 10.66 -2.87
C VAL A 19 -2.89 10.90 -2.19
N LEU A 20 -2.98 10.78 -0.86
CA LEU A 20 -4.19 11.08 -0.10
C LEU A 20 -4.60 12.56 -0.19
N ARG A 21 -3.61 13.47 -0.15
CA ARG A 21 -3.84 14.92 -0.24
C ARG A 21 -4.12 15.41 -1.67
N ASN A 22 -3.81 14.61 -2.69
CA ASN A 22 -4.03 14.99 -4.07
C ASN A 22 -5.50 14.75 -4.48
N PRO A 23 -6.24 15.81 -4.87
CA PRO A 23 -7.64 15.68 -5.29
C PRO A 23 -7.79 14.88 -6.58
N SER A 24 -6.80 14.89 -7.46
CA SER A 24 -6.79 14.14 -8.74
C SER A 24 -6.45 12.65 -8.57
N SER A 25 -6.07 12.20 -7.36
CA SER A 25 -5.85 10.77 -7.11
C SER A 25 -7.15 9.99 -7.16
N SER A 26 -7.12 8.86 -7.85
CA SER A 26 -8.22 7.90 -7.90
C SER A 26 -8.56 7.32 -6.51
N ALA A 27 -9.78 6.81 -6.37
CA ALA A 27 -10.21 6.14 -5.14
C ALA A 27 -9.27 4.99 -4.75
N ILE A 28 -8.86 4.17 -5.73
CA ILE A 28 -7.93 3.05 -5.51
C ILE A 28 -6.56 3.53 -5.02
N GLN A 29 -6.02 4.60 -5.60
CA GLN A 29 -4.76 5.18 -5.13
C GLN A 29 -4.85 5.64 -3.67
N LYS A 30 -5.97 6.28 -3.30
CA LYS A 30 -6.20 6.74 -1.92
C LYS A 30 -6.37 5.55 -0.96
N GLU A 31 -7.06 4.50 -1.36
CA GLU A 31 -7.20 3.27 -0.56
C GLU A 31 -5.85 2.58 -0.32
N LEU A 32 -5.03 2.43 -1.36
CA LEU A 32 -3.69 1.84 -1.26
C LEU A 32 -2.75 2.70 -0.40
N ALA A 33 -2.77 4.02 -0.61
CA ALA A 33 -2.00 4.97 0.17
C ALA A 33 -2.42 4.95 1.65
N GLY A 34 -3.73 4.94 1.91
CA GLY A 34 -4.28 4.83 3.27
C GLY A 34 -3.85 3.54 3.96
N SER A 35 -3.85 2.41 3.24
CA SER A 35 -3.38 1.14 3.78
C SER A 35 -1.88 1.14 4.06
N ALA A 36 -1.07 1.68 3.14
CA ALA A 36 0.38 1.82 3.31
C ALA A 36 0.73 2.71 4.53
N LEU A 37 -0.01 3.80 4.75
CA LEU A 37 0.12 4.70 5.90
C LEU A 37 -0.39 4.07 7.20
N ALA A 38 -1.51 3.36 7.17
CA ALA A 38 -1.98 2.63 8.34
C ALA A 38 -0.94 1.60 8.82
N GLN A 39 -0.14 1.07 7.90
CA GLN A 39 0.95 0.13 8.16
C GLN A 39 2.29 0.79 8.54
N THR A 40 2.47 2.10 8.33
CA THR A 40 3.70 2.79 8.82
C THR A 40 3.71 2.89 10.34
N HIS A 41 2.54 3.13 10.96
CA HIS A 41 2.41 3.48 12.37
C HIS A 41 1.62 2.47 13.21
N SER A 42 1.31 1.29 12.66
CA SER A 42 0.48 0.30 13.35
C SER A 42 0.98 -1.13 13.21
N ASN A 43 0.61 -1.96 14.18
CA ASN A 43 0.71 -3.42 14.10
C ASN A 43 -0.42 -4.04 13.24
N LYS A 44 -1.22 -3.21 12.56
CA LYS A 44 -2.32 -3.65 11.69
C LYS A 44 -1.76 -4.24 10.40
N GLN A 45 -2.32 -5.37 10.01
CA GLN A 45 -1.92 -6.09 8.80
C GLN A 45 -2.81 -5.73 7.63
N THR A 46 -2.26 -5.84 6.41
CA THR A 46 -3.05 -5.78 5.18
C THR A 46 -4.12 -6.87 5.22
N GLY A 47 -5.38 -6.52 5.00
CA GLY A 47 -6.44 -7.51 4.80
C GLY A 47 -6.37 -8.11 3.40
N ASN A 48 -6.89 -9.34 3.24
CA ASN A 48 -6.91 -10.07 1.95
C ASN A 48 -7.50 -9.25 0.79
N GLU A 49 -8.52 -8.42 1.08
CA GLU A 49 -9.13 -7.54 0.07
C GLU A 49 -8.14 -6.50 -0.45
N MET A 50 -7.37 -5.88 0.44
CA MET A 50 -6.39 -4.87 0.09
C MET A 50 -5.18 -5.48 -0.63
N GLU A 51 -4.77 -6.69 -0.25
CA GLU A 51 -3.77 -7.47 -1.00
C GLU A 51 -4.25 -7.76 -2.42
N SER A 52 -5.49 -8.21 -2.57
CA SER A 52 -6.07 -8.50 -3.89
C SER A 52 -6.14 -7.24 -4.75
N LYS A 53 -6.53 -6.10 -4.18
CA LYS A 53 -6.51 -4.79 -4.87
C LYS A 53 -5.09 -4.40 -5.27
N ALA A 54 -4.13 -4.50 -4.37
CA ALA A 54 -2.73 -4.18 -4.64
C ALA A 54 -2.13 -5.07 -5.74
N SER A 55 -2.45 -6.36 -5.74
CA SER A 55 -2.02 -7.31 -6.77
C SER A 55 -2.58 -6.93 -8.15
N LYS A 56 -3.88 -6.62 -8.23
CA LYS A 56 -4.51 -6.13 -9.48
C LYS A 56 -3.88 -4.83 -9.98
N VAL A 57 -3.50 -3.93 -9.08
CA VAL A 57 -2.82 -2.68 -9.42
C VAL A 57 -1.43 -2.94 -9.99
N LEU A 58 -0.66 -3.87 -9.42
CA LEU A 58 0.64 -4.25 -9.96
C LEU A 58 0.53 -4.89 -11.35
N GLN A 59 -0.48 -5.72 -11.56
CA GLN A 59 -0.71 -6.41 -12.83
C GLN A 59 -1.26 -5.50 -13.93
N SER A 60 -1.78 -4.32 -13.60
CA SER A 60 -2.41 -3.44 -14.56
C SER A 60 -1.46 -2.33 -15.03
N GLU A 61 -1.32 -2.19 -16.34
CA GLU A 61 -0.52 -1.13 -16.96
C GLU A 61 -1.16 0.27 -16.85
N LYS A 62 -2.45 0.33 -16.49
CA LYS A 62 -3.18 1.60 -16.37
C LYS A 62 -2.73 2.46 -15.19
N TYR A 63 -2.02 1.87 -14.23
CA TYR A 63 -1.55 2.57 -13.04
C TYR A 63 -0.12 3.05 -13.21
N SER A 64 0.14 4.26 -12.72
CA SER A 64 1.47 4.85 -12.67
C SER A 64 2.43 4.02 -11.81
N ASP A 65 3.72 4.14 -12.07
CA ASP A 65 4.78 3.49 -11.28
C ASP A 65 4.75 3.88 -9.81
N THR A 66 4.32 5.11 -9.49
CA THR A 66 4.09 5.56 -8.11
C THR A 66 2.99 4.75 -7.42
N THR A 67 1.90 4.44 -8.11
CA THR A 67 0.79 3.65 -7.58
C THR A 67 1.18 2.18 -7.44
N LYS A 68 1.90 1.65 -8.42
CA LYS A 68 2.48 0.31 -8.37
C LYS A 68 3.48 0.17 -7.21
N SER A 69 4.31 1.18 -6.96
CA SER A 69 5.23 1.20 -5.83
C SER A 69 4.52 1.19 -4.48
N LEU A 70 3.40 1.92 -4.34
CA LEU A 70 2.55 1.87 -3.15
C LEU A 70 1.94 0.48 -2.95
N ALA A 71 1.37 -0.10 -4.02
CA ALA A 71 0.81 -1.45 -4.01
C ALA A 71 1.86 -2.52 -3.65
N ALA A 72 3.07 -2.41 -4.22
CA ALA A 72 4.19 -3.29 -3.90
C ALA A 72 4.57 -3.18 -2.41
N SER A 73 4.59 -1.98 -1.84
CA SER A 73 4.87 -1.81 -0.40
C SER A 73 3.80 -2.49 0.45
N VAL A 74 2.52 -2.27 0.14
CA VAL A 74 1.39 -2.90 0.84
C VAL A 74 1.46 -4.43 0.78
N LEU A 75 1.85 -5.01 -0.36
CA LEU A 75 2.05 -6.46 -0.53
C LEU A 75 3.34 -6.98 0.10
N ALA A 76 4.41 -6.19 0.16
CA ALA A 76 5.65 -6.59 0.83
C ALA A 76 5.46 -6.65 2.36
N GLN A 77 4.48 -5.92 2.86
CA GLN A 77 4.13 -5.81 4.27
C GLN A 77 2.94 -6.66 4.67
N ALA A 78 2.16 -7.12 3.69
CA ALA A 78 1.24 -8.24 3.85
C ALA A 78 1.95 -9.47 4.42
N ASN A 79 1.26 -10.19 5.31
CA ASN A 79 1.83 -11.38 5.93
C ASN A 79 1.85 -12.52 4.90
N LYS A 80 3.05 -12.88 4.41
CA LYS A 80 3.23 -13.97 3.43
C LYS A 80 2.97 -15.38 3.99
N GLU A 81 2.90 -15.52 5.31
CA GLU A 81 2.50 -16.77 5.97
C GLU A 81 0.99 -16.69 6.31
N ARG A 82 0.15 -17.06 5.34
CA ARG A 82 -1.23 -17.47 5.58
C ARG A 82 -1.46 -18.81 4.90
#